data_AF-A0A0B2RQH0-F1
#
_entry.id   AF-A0A0B2RQH0-F1
#
_cell.length_a   1.000
_cell.length_b   1.000
_cell.length_c   1.000
_cell.angle_alpha   90.00
_cell.angle_beta   90.00
_cell.angle_gamma   90.00
#
_symmetry.space_group_name_H-M   'P 1'
#
loop_
_entity.id
_entity.type
_entity.pdbx_description
1 polymer ?
#
loop_
_entity_poly.entity_id
_entity_poly.type
_entity_poly.pdbx_seq_one_letter_code
_entity_poly.pdbx_strand_id
1 'polypeptide(L)'
;MKATLKGKYDVDKNGAAFANIAVNAGDVKFRASGLTTFEPAYDVAKNTWDFAVSRRVYGGDDTLRASYQTSSRVLGVEWSRNPKHTAGFKVNEFTNECQCLVASCG
;
A
#
# COMPACT_ATOMS: atom_id res chain seq x y z
N MET A 1 -14.35 8.61 17.64
CA MET A 1 -13.03 9.13 18.08
C MET A 1 -11.99 8.83 17.02
N LYS A 2 -11.01 9.70 16.82
CA LYS A 2 -9.90 9.50 15.88
C LYS A 2 -8.58 9.81 16.57
N ALA A 3 -7.64 8.88 16.54
CA ALA A 3 -6.31 9.02 17.12
C ALA A 3 -5.26 8.54 16.12
N THR A 4 -4.08 9.15 16.11
CA THR A 4 -2.99 8.73 15.22
C THR A 4 -1.66 8.95 15.90
N LEU A 5 -0.82 7.93 15.93
CA LEU A 5 0.54 7.95 16.46
C LEU A 5 1.52 7.69 15.32
N LYS A 6 2.47 8.61 15.11
CA LYS A 6 3.51 8.48 14.10
C LYS A 6 4.88 8.42 14.77
N GLY A 7 5.62 7.34 14.52
CA GLY A 7 7.03 7.20 14.86
C GLY A 7 7.87 7.29 13.59
N LYS A 8 9.02 7.97 13.67
CA LYS A 8 10.03 7.98 12.61
C LYS A 8 11.35 7.53 13.23
N TYR A 9 12.15 6.85 12.43
CA TYR A 9 13.49 6.41 12.79
C TYR A 9 14.38 6.56 11.56
N ASP A 10 15.42 7.38 11.68
CA ASP A 10 16.38 7.58 10.61
C ASP A 10 17.33 6.39 10.55
N VAL A 11 17.46 5.78 9.36
CA VAL A 11 18.38 4.67 9.13
C VAL A 11 19.55 5.19 8.30
N ASP A 12 20.74 5.19 8.90
CA ASP A 12 21.94 5.67 8.25
C ASP A 12 22.25 4.82 7.01
N LYS A 13 22.33 5.49 5.85
CA LYS A 13 22.68 5.01 4.49
C LYS A 13 21.58 4.46 3.58
N ASN A 14 20.36 4.14 4.04
CA ASN A 14 19.34 3.54 3.14
C ASN A 14 17.90 4.11 3.23
N GLY A 15 17.69 5.21 3.97
CA GLY A 15 16.43 5.98 4.00
C GLY A 15 15.70 5.95 5.35
N ALA A 16 14.81 6.92 5.59
CA ALA A 16 14.05 7.00 6.83
C ALA A 16 12.97 5.90 6.91
N ALA A 17 12.96 5.17 8.03
CA ALA A 17 11.89 4.25 8.38
C ALA A 17 10.83 4.99 9.21
N PHE A 18 9.56 4.65 9.02
CA PHE A 18 8.49 5.21 9.84
C PHE A 18 7.39 4.19 10.10
N ALA A 19 6.75 4.34 11.25
CA ALA A 19 5.59 3.56 11.65
C ALA A 19 4.45 4.51 12.00
N ASN A 20 3.23 4.13 11.63
CA ASN A 20 2.03 4.88 11.93
C ASN A 20 0.94 3.92 12.41
N ILE A 21 0.28 4.27 13.50
CA ILE A 21 -0.93 3.61 13.97
C ILE A 21 -2.05 4.66 13.92
N ALA A 22 -3.10 4.40 13.17
CA ALA A 22 -4.29 5.22 13.13
C ALA A 22 -5.49 4.41 13.66
N VAL A 23 -6.19 4.97 14.63
CA VAL A 23 -7.46 4.46 15.15
C VAL A 23 -8.54 5.45 14.74
N ASN A 24 -9.51 5.00 13.97
CA ASN A 24 -10.68 5.76 13.58
C ASN A 24 -11.94 5.11 14.18
N ALA A 25 -13.08 5.77 14.05
CA ALA A 25 -14.35 5.19 14.45
C ALA A 25 -14.74 4.06 13.48
N GLY A 26 -14.37 2.84 13.83
CA GLY A 26 -14.69 1.63 13.06
C GLY A 26 -13.50 0.98 12.37
N ASP A 27 -12.30 1.58 12.39
CA ASP A 27 -11.11 0.95 11.81
C ASP A 27 -9.81 1.23 12.57
N VAL A 28 -8.92 0.26 12.55
CA VAL A 28 -7.55 0.36 13.06
C VAL A 28 -6.59 0.05 11.92
N LYS A 29 -5.71 1.00 11.58
CA LYS A 29 -4.73 0.88 10.50
C LYS A 29 -3.33 1.00 11.06
N PHE A 30 -2.47 0.04 10.71
CA PHE A 30 -1.04 0.13 10.94
C PHE A 30 -0.33 0.30 9.61
N ARG A 31 0.74 1.11 9.60
CA ARG A 31 1.60 1.29 8.44
C ARG A 31 3.04 1.34 8.92
N ALA A 32 3.83 0.35 8.52
CA ALA A 32 5.28 0.39 8.67
C ALA A 32 5.89 0.59 7.28
N SER A 33 6.81 1.54 7.14
CA SER A 33 7.40 1.93 5.86
C SER A 33 8.90 2.12 5.97
N GLY A 34 9.63 1.57 5.01
CA GLY A 34 11.05 1.80 4.76
C GLY A 34 11.33 1.52 3.27
N LEU A 35 12.09 0.47 2.98
CA LEU A 35 12.19 -0.09 1.61
C LEU A 35 10.89 -0.78 1.17
N THR A 36 10.29 -1.53 2.10
CA THR A 36 8.99 -2.16 1.96
C THR A 36 8.03 -1.47 2.92
N THR A 37 6.81 -1.25 2.47
CA THR A 37 5.68 -0.75 3.25
C THR A 37 4.69 -1.87 3.47
N PHE A 38 4.31 -2.09 4.73
CA PHE A 38 3.28 -3.04 5.13
C PHE A 38 2.15 -2.30 5.84
N GLU A 39 0.92 -2.52 5.37
CA GLU A 39 -0.29 -1.78 5.73
C GLU A 39 -1.45 -2.72 6.05
N PRO A 40 -1.46 -3.38 7.22
CA PRO A 40 -2.64 -4.09 7.69
C PRO A 40 -3.67 -3.10 8.27
N ALA A 41 -4.93 -3.36 7.96
CA ALA A 41 -6.07 -2.61 8.45
C ALA A 41 -7.16 -3.58 8.90
N TYR A 42 -7.74 -3.31 10.06
CA TYR A 42 -8.90 -4.05 10.55
C TYR A 42 -10.10 -3.11 10.64
N ASP A 43 -11.17 -3.45 9.94
CA ASP A 43 -12.46 -2.79 10.05
C ASP A 43 -13.28 -3.51 11.13
N VAL A 44 -13.46 -2.84 12.26
CA VAL A 44 -14.19 -3.33 13.44
C VAL A 44 -15.68 -3.45 13.13
N ALA A 45 -16.23 -2.56 12.29
CA ALA A 45 -17.65 -2.58 11.95
C ALA A 45 -17.99 -3.78 11.04
N LYS A 46 -17.07 -4.15 10.14
CA LYS A 46 -17.24 -5.28 9.22
C LYS A 46 -16.64 -6.59 9.72
N ASN A 47 -15.86 -6.57 10.80
CA ASN A 47 -15.06 -7.70 11.28
C ASN A 47 -14.17 -8.29 10.17
N THR A 48 -13.48 -7.42 9.42
CA THR A 48 -12.70 -7.82 8.24
C THR A 48 -11.31 -7.23 8.25
N TRP A 49 -10.36 -8.01 7.73
CA TRP A 49 -8.98 -7.58 7.53
C TRP A 49 -8.71 -7.16 6.10
N ASP A 50 -8.01 -6.05 5.93
CA ASP A 50 -7.43 -5.64 4.66
C ASP A 50 -5.92 -5.57 4.82
N PHE A 51 -5.20 -6.09 3.84
CA PHE A 51 -3.74 -6.11 3.85
C PHE A 51 -3.23 -5.42 2.59
N ALA A 52 -2.22 -4.57 2.74
CA ALA A 52 -1.45 -4.10 1.60
C ALA A 52 0.05 -4.19 1.90
N VAL A 53 0.82 -4.57 0.89
CA VAL A 53 2.28 -4.56 0.87
C VAL A 53 2.69 -3.77 -0.36
N SER A 54 3.60 -2.83 -0.20
CA SER A 54 4.24 -2.17 -1.35
C SER A 54 5.75 -2.14 -1.18
N ARG A 55 6.50 -2.32 -2.26
CA ARG A 55 7.95 -2.26 -2.26
C ARG A 55 8.40 -1.35 -3.38
N ARG A 56 9.31 -0.44 -3.05
CA ARG A 56 10.05 0.31 -4.06
C ARG A 56 11.09 -0.60 -4.71
N VAL A 57 11.09 -0.64 -6.03
CA VAL A 57 11.95 -1.49 -6.86
C VAL A 57 12.72 -0.62 -7.86
N TYR A 58 13.79 -1.15 -8.46
CA TYR A 58 14.60 -0.49 -9.51
C TYR A 58 15.01 0.96 -9.19
N GLY A 59 15.78 1.18 -8.12
CA GLY A 59 16.33 2.50 -7.81
C GLY A 59 15.36 3.47 -7.14
N GLY A 60 14.10 3.08 -6.92
CA GLY A 60 13.13 3.81 -6.09
C GLY A 60 12.01 4.51 -6.87
N ASP A 61 12.10 4.55 -8.20
CA ASP A 61 11.11 5.21 -9.08
C ASP A 61 9.94 4.27 -9.45
N ASP A 62 10.16 2.96 -9.37
CA ASP A 62 9.13 1.94 -9.60
C ASP A 62 8.60 1.41 -8.26
N THR A 63 7.30 1.23 -8.15
CA THR A 63 6.65 0.66 -6.96
C THR A 63 5.78 -0.52 -7.38
N LEU A 64 6.03 -1.67 -6.76
CA LEU A 64 5.16 -2.83 -6.83
C LEU A 64 4.31 -2.87 -5.56
N ARG A 65 3.01 -3.02 -5.71
CA ARG A 65 2.05 -3.10 -4.60
C ARG A 65 1.16 -4.31 -4.79
N ALA A 66 0.97 -5.06 -3.72
CA ALA A 66 -0.03 -6.10 -3.61
C ALA A 66 -1.00 -5.74 -2.49
N SER A 67 -2.29 -5.99 -2.68
CA SER A 67 -3.32 -5.78 -1.68
C SER A 67 -4.31 -6.92 -1.68
N TYR A 68 -4.81 -7.25 -0.51
CA TYR A 68 -5.89 -8.21 -0.33
C TYR A 68 -6.95 -7.61 0.58
N GLN A 69 -8.18 -7.59 0.10
CA GLN A 69 -9.32 -7.12 0.87
C GLN A 69 -10.16 -8.34 1.26
N THR A 70 -10.17 -8.73 2.54
CA THR A 70 -10.82 -9.99 2.97
C THR A 70 -12.34 -9.92 2.79
N SER A 71 -12.94 -8.74 2.99
CA SER A 71 -14.39 -8.55 2.89
C SER A 71 -14.94 -8.81 1.49
N SER A 72 -14.22 -8.34 0.47
CA SER A 72 -14.60 -8.45 -0.94
C SER A 72 -13.89 -9.60 -1.66
N ARG A 73 -12.95 -10.27 -0.97
CA ARG A 73 -12.07 -11.32 -1.52
C ARG A 73 -11.32 -10.86 -2.77
N VAL A 74 -11.02 -9.56 -2.84
CA VAL A 74 -10.32 -8.98 -3.99
C VAL A 74 -8.82 -9.02 -3.71
N LEU A 75 -8.09 -9.70 -4.59
CA LEU A 75 -6.65 -9.58 -4.70
C LEU A 75 -6.33 -8.51 -5.74
N GLY A 76 -5.44 -7.59 -5.40
CA GLY A 76 -4.99 -6.51 -6.27
C GLY A 76 -3.47 -6.53 -6.38
N VAL A 77 -2.94 -6.44 -7.59
CA VAL A 77 -1.53 -6.20 -7.86
C VAL A 77 -1.43 -4.94 -8.71
N GLU A 78 -0.67 -3.97 -8.25
CA GLU A 78 -0.43 -2.69 -8.90
C GLU A 78 1.07 -2.54 -9.12
N TRP A 79 1.47 -2.36 -10.38
CA TRP A 79 2.79 -1.84 -10.74
C TRP A 79 2.62 -0.39 -11.16
N SER A 80 3.37 0.50 -10.51
CA SER A 80 3.45 1.91 -10.88
C SER A 80 4.89 2.26 -11.19
N ARG A 81 5.15 2.78 -12.40
CA ARG A 81 6.41 3.41 -12.76
C ARG A 81 6.23 4.92 -12.75
N ASN A 82 7.08 5.63 -12.03
CA ASN A 82 6.99 7.09 -11.90
C ASN A 82 8.32 7.76 -12.35
N PRO A 83 8.63 7.80 -13.66
CA PRO A 83 9.88 8.36 -14.15
C PRO A 83 9.87 9.89 -14.03
N LYS A 84 11.00 10.48 -13.66
CA LYS A 84 11.16 11.96 -13.65
C LYS A 84 11.15 12.59 -15.05
N HIS A 85 11.23 11.80 -16.12
CA HIS A 85 11.47 12.26 -17.49
C HIS A 85 10.54 11.66 -18.57
N THR A 86 9.55 10.83 -18.23
CA THR A 86 8.67 10.17 -19.21
C THR A 86 7.31 9.88 -18.57
N ALA A 87 6.22 9.92 -19.35
CA ALA A 87 4.87 9.63 -18.89
C ALA A 87 4.83 8.33 -18.08
N GLY A 88 4.45 8.43 -16.81
CA GLY A 88 4.34 7.30 -15.91
C GLY A 88 3.19 6.41 -16.34
N PHE A 89 3.35 5.09 -16.21
CA PHE A 89 2.28 4.14 -16.46
C PHE A 89 1.97 3.36 -15.20
N LYS A 90 0.68 3.10 -15.00
CA LYS A 90 0.17 2.22 -13.94
C LYS A 90 -0.52 1.03 -14.55
N VAL A 91 -0.11 -0.17 -14.16
CA VAL A 91 -0.75 -1.43 -14.51
C VAL A 91 -1.38 -1.98 -13.23
N ASN A 92 -2.70 -2.16 -13.27
CA ASN A 92 -3.44 -2.78 -12.18
C ASN A 92 -4.06 -4.09 -12.65
N GLU A 93 -4.00 -5.09 -11.80
CA GLU A 93 -4.73 -6.35 -11.94
C GLU A 93 -5.50 -6.59 -10.65
N PHE A 94 -6.82 -6.74 -10.76
CA PHE A 94 -7.68 -7.12 -9.64
C PHE A 94 -8.39 -8.42 -10.00
N THR A 95 -8.33 -9.41 -9.12
CA THR A 95 -9.00 -10.69 -9.29
C THR A 95 -9.98 -10.91 -8.15
N ASN A 96 -11.25 -11.12 -8.51
CA ASN A 96 -12.20 -11.86 -7.68
C ASN A 96 -12.61 -13.18 -8.34
N GLU A 97 -12.64 -13.22 -9.69
CA GLU A 97 -12.73 -14.42 -10.54
C GLU A 97 -12.54 -14.12 -12.06
N CYS A 98 -12.43 -12.87 -12.54
CA CYS A 98 -11.98 -12.54 -13.92
C CYS A 98 -11.21 -11.21 -14.00
N GLN A 99 -10.15 -11.18 -14.82
CA GLN A 99 -9.18 -10.09 -14.98
C GLN A 99 -9.75 -8.84 -15.67
N CYS A 100 -9.34 -7.66 -15.20
CA CYS A 100 -9.30 -6.44 -16.00
C CYS A 100 -7.91 -5.81 -15.86
N LEU A 101 -7.10 -5.87 -16.92
CA LEU A 101 -5.84 -5.13 -17.02
C LEU A 101 -6.16 -3.72 -17.50
N VAL A 102 -6.13 -2.73 -16.62
CA VAL A 102 -6.30 -1.31 -17.00
C VAL A 102 -4.94 -0.62 -16.91
N ALA A 103 -4.34 -0.35 -18.08
CA ALA A 103 -3.20 0.54 -18.18
C ALA A 103 -3.70 1.98 -18.29
N SER A 104 -3.41 2.81 -17.28
CA SER A 104 -3.71 4.25 -17.32
C SER A 104 -2.41 5.03 -17.54
N CYS A 105 -2.40 5.90 -18.56
CA CYS A 105 -1.31 6.83 -18.85
C CYS A 105 -1.63 8.18 -18.19
N GLY A 106 -0.71 8.71 -17.39
CA GLY A 106 -0.84 10.00 -16.71
C GLY A 106 0.06 11.08 -17.29
#